data_AF-A0A1H3SSB4-F1
#
_entry.id   AF-A0A1H3SSB4-F1
#
_cell.length_a   1.000
_cell.length_b   1.000
_cell.length_c   1.000
_cell.angle_alpha   90.00
_cell.angle_beta   90.00
_cell.angle_gamma   90.00
#
_symmetry.space_group_name_H-M   'P 1'
#
loop_
_entity.id
_entity.type
_entity.pdbx_description
1 polymer ?
#
loop_
_entity_poly.entity_id
_entity_poly.type
_entity_poly.pdbx_seq_one_letter_code
_entity_poly.pdbx_strand_id
1 'polypeptide(L)'
;MSERGAAQRGSGNTAVVDDKATTASSAAGTPSIAVDEKNAPEKPKAGIQALIARVMKLRPVRVFQHFSASGGELLASGMSFQAVFAVFAAIWVGFSIFGIVLDSNQELQDAVLAQLSTSIPGLIGDGGAIDVEALQQARIFGWTGAIALVGLVLTAVGWLASSRDAIRRIFAVPPPTTNFALLKLKDFGLAFGFGVAIILSAGVSLASTAALGFVLDLLGVEDESPVATTTGWIISVLVVFVFDTFVLCIAYRVLSGVKVPLRRLLAGAALAAGVMGVLKVLGSALLGGATSNPLLASFAAIIGIMIWLNLICRVLLIGSAWIAVGMNDAGIDARSLSPQEQEAERQRRVAEARDTLVSAERERLQSELATTHGLARRRVRKKLERLDELDHADTVKLSKKL
;
A
#
# COMPACT_ATOMS: atom_id res chain seq x y z
N MET A 1 -22.36 -39.28 66.77
CA MET A 1 -21.17 -40.16 66.75
C MET A 1 -19.97 -39.26 66.48
N SER A 2 -19.21 -38.97 67.54
CA SER A 2 -17.94 -38.25 67.67
C SER A 2 -17.73 -36.89 66.96
N GLU A 3 -17.84 -35.82 67.76
CA GLU A 3 -17.18 -34.52 67.55
C GLU A 3 -15.68 -34.58 67.91
N ARG A 4 -14.86 -33.79 67.20
CA ARG A 4 -13.50 -33.31 67.53
C ARG A 4 -13.40 -31.91 66.90
N GLY A 5 -12.77 -30.89 67.45
CA GLY A 5 -11.89 -30.76 68.60
C GLY A 5 -11.50 -29.29 68.79
N ALA A 6 -10.93 -29.01 69.96
CA ALA A 6 -10.58 -27.71 70.52
C ALA A 6 -9.47 -26.93 69.79
N ALA A 7 -9.40 -25.61 70.02
CA ALA A 7 -8.17 -24.93 70.43
C ALA A 7 -8.43 -23.51 70.96
N GLN A 8 -7.65 -23.15 71.98
CA GLN A 8 -7.85 -22.11 72.97
C GLN A 8 -6.84 -20.96 72.77
N ARG A 9 -7.14 -19.82 73.40
CA ARG A 9 -6.45 -18.51 73.38
C ARG A 9 -5.00 -18.53 73.89
N GLY A 10 -4.22 -17.55 73.43
CA GLY A 10 -2.99 -17.05 74.06
C GLY A 10 -2.79 -15.55 73.77
N SER A 11 -2.45 -14.77 74.79
CA SER A 11 -2.35 -13.30 74.86
C SER A 11 -0.90 -12.84 75.09
N GLY A 12 -0.58 -11.58 74.75
CA GLY A 12 0.64 -10.86 75.18
C GLY A 12 1.18 -9.92 74.09
N ASN A 13 0.83 -8.63 74.00
CA ASN A 13 1.20 -7.43 74.81
C ASN A 13 2.40 -6.62 74.24
N THR A 14 2.35 -5.32 74.55
CA THR A 14 3.34 -4.22 74.50
C THR A 14 3.61 -3.48 73.18
N ALA A 15 3.02 -2.28 73.07
CA ALA A 15 3.62 -1.14 72.38
C ALA A 15 3.76 0.00 73.41
N VAL A 16 5.01 0.41 73.67
CA VAL A 16 5.38 1.57 74.48
C VAL A 16 5.72 2.74 73.54
N VAL A 17 5.31 3.92 73.98
CA VAL A 17 5.50 5.26 73.42
C VAL A 17 6.98 5.65 73.43
N ASP A 18 7.48 6.32 72.38
CA ASP A 18 8.24 7.55 72.61
C ASP A 18 8.31 8.48 71.40
N ASP A 19 8.18 9.75 71.75
CA ASP A 19 8.07 10.97 70.96
C ASP A 19 9.46 11.57 70.73
N LYS A 20 9.71 12.11 69.53
CA LYS A 20 10.63 13.24 69.27
C LYS A 20 10.71 13.54 67.78
N ALA A 21 10.13 14.67 67.38
CA ALA A 21 10.86 15.80 66.78
C ALA A 21 9.91 16.73 66.04
N THR A 22 9.59 17.85 66.68
CA THR A 22 9.08 19.06 66.03
C THR A 22 10.29 19.88 65.57
N THR A 23 10.33 20.33 64.30
CA THR A 23 10.38 21.75 63.88
C THR A 23 11.01 21.94 62.48
N ALA A 24 10.29 22.77 61.69
CA ALA A 24 10.77 23.69 60.65
C ALA A 24 11.44 23.14 59.38
N SER A 25 10.79 23.34 58.22
CA SER A 25 11.14 24.47 57.33
C SER A 25 10.29 24.46 56.06
N SER A 26 9.79 25.66 55.75
CA SER A 26 9.18 26.07 54.49
C SER A 26 10.16 25.97 53.32
N ALA A 27 9.71 25.40 52.19
CA ALA A 27 10.17 25.78 50.85
C ALA A 27 9.13 25.32 49.83
N ALA A 28 8.66 26.26 49.00
CA ALA A 28 7.75 26.04 47.90
C ALA A 28 8.31 25.01 46.91
N GLY A 29 7.60 23.90 46.73
CA GLY A 29 7.89 22.89 45.72
C GLY A 29 6.65 22.61 44.88
N THR A 30 6.77 22.85 43.57
CA THR A 30 5.84 22.40 42.53
C THR A 30 5.39 20.97 42.83
N PRO A 31 4.08 20.64 42.80
CA PRO A 31 3.64 19.27 43.05
C PRO A 31 4.12 18.38 41.89
N SER A 32 5.24 17.69 42.08
CA SER A 32 5.64 16.59 41.22
C SER A 32 4.63 15.46 41.43
N ILE A 33 3.88 15.11 40.39
CA ILE A 33 3.12 13.87 40.35
C ILE A 33 4.15 12.75 40.45
N ALA A 34 4.31 12.18 41.66
CA ALA A 34 5.06 10.95 41.85
C ALA A 34 4.27 9.85 41.15
N VAL A 35 4.73 9.49 39.95
CA VAL A 35 4.27 8.32 39.22
C VAL A 35 4.51 7.12 40.15
N ASP A 36 3.43 6.48 40.58
CA ASP A 36 3.50 5.25 41.38
C ASP A 36 4.24 4.18 40.55
N GLU A 37 5.48 3.90 40.93
CA GLU A 37 6.40 2.98 40.25
C GLU A 37 5.83 1.54 40.16
N LYS A 38 4.76 1.25 40.92
CA LYS A 38 3.98 0.01 40.85
C LYS A 38 3.18 -0.18 39.56
N ASN A 39 3.01 0.84 38.71
CA ASN A 39 2.34 0.72 37.40
C ASN A 39 3.24 1.16 36.24
N ALA A 40 4.55 0.92 36.35
CA ALA A 40 5.42 0.97 35.18
C ALA A 40 4.94 -0.06 34.13
N PRO A 41 4.96 0.27 32.82
CA PRO A 41 4.57 -0.69 31.79
C PRO A 41 5.36 -1.99 31.97
N GLU A 42 4.66 -3.13 32.06
CA GLU A 42 5.27 -4.45 32.26
C GLU A 42 6.47 -4.58 31.32
N LYS A 43 7.67 -4.77 31.90
CA LYS A 43 8.88 -5.12 31.13
C LYS A 43 8.53 -6.28 30.19
N PRO A 44 8.93 -6.24 28.91
CA PRO A 44 8.49 -7.23 27.93
C PRO A 44 8.79 -8.63 28.44
N LYS A 45 7.73 -9.40 28.72
CA LYS A 45 7.80 -10.80 29.18
C LYS A 45 8.66 -11.57 28.18
N ALA A 46 9.80 -12.08 28.66
CA ALA A 46 10.75 -12.83 27.84
C ALA A 46 10.04 -14.05 27.22
N GLY A 47 10.16 -14.24 25.89
CA GLY A 47 9.55 -15.33 25.16
C GLY A 47 8.86 -14.91 23.86
N ILE A 48 7.85 -15.68 23.44
CA ILE A 48 7.09 -15.48 22.18
C ILE A 48 6.49 -14.07 22.10
N GLN A 49 6.07 -13.46 23.22
CA GLN A 49 5.53 -12.10 23.24
C GLN A 49 6.58 -11.04 22.87
N ALA A 50 7.83 -11.20 23.30
CA ALA A 50 8.94 -10.32 22.90
C ALA A 50 9.31 -10.51 21.42
N LEU A 51 9.24 -11.75 20.91
CA LEU A 51 9.43 -12.04 19.49
C LEU A 51 8.32 -11.40 18.63
N ILE A 52 7.06 -11.56 19.03
CA ILE A 52 5.92 -10.90 18.37
C ILE A 52 6.12 -9.39 18.38
N ALA A 53 6.45 -8.78 19.53
CA ALA A 53 6.70 -7.36 19.62
C ALA A 53 7.87 -6.89 18.72
N ARG A 54 8.90 -7.73 18.53
CA ARG A 54 10.02 -7.45 17.61
C ARG A 54 9.59 -7.57 16.15
N VAL A 55 8.81 -8.58 15.79
CA VAL A 55 8.26 -8.77 14.44
C VAL A 55 7.31 -7.62 14.08
N MET A 56 6.45 -7.19 15.00
CA MET A 56 5.55 -6.04 14.81
C MET A 56 6.29 -4.72 14.57
N LYS A 57 7.55 -4.59 15.02
CA LYS A 57 8.37 -3.40 14.75
C LYS A 57 8.99 -3.41 13.35
N LEU A 58 9.01 -4.55 12.66
CA LEU A 58 9.60 -4.63 11.32
C LEU A 58 8.79 -3.80 10.33
N ARG A 59 9.49 -3.07 9.45
CA ARG A 59 8.86 -2.23 8.44
C ARG A 59 7.90 -3.02 7.52
N PRO A 60 8.23 -4.22 7.00
CA PRO A 60 7.29 -5.01 6.22
C PRO A 60 5.96 -5.29 6.93
N VAL A 61 6.00 -5.60 8.23
CA VAL A 61 4.79 -5.90 9.02
C VAL A 61 3.95 -4.65 9.20
N ARG A 62 4.58 -3.52 9.56
CA ARG A 62 3.88 -2.23 9.67
C ARG A 62 3.29 -1.78 8.34
N VAL A 63 3.98 -2.05 7.23
CA VAL A 63 3.48 -1.74 5.88
C VAL A 63 2.25 -2.58 5.54
N PHE A 64 2.27 -3.87 5.84
CA PHE A 64 1.11 -4.73 5.63
C PHE A 64 -0.07 -4.32 6.52
N GLN A 65 0.19 -4.01 7.80
CA GLN A 65 -0.84 -3.49 8.71
C GLN A 65 -1.43 -2.17 8.22
N HIS A 66 -0.59 -1.25 7.73
CA HIS A 66 -1.03 0.03 7.17
C HIS A 66 -1.86 -0.16 5.90
N PHE A 67 -1.46 -1.07 5.02
CA PHE A 67 -2.21 -1.47 3.84
C PHE A 67 -3.59 -2.03 4.23
N SER A 68 -3.65 -2.98 5.18
CA SER A 68 -4.91 -3.57 5.64
C SER A 68 -5.80 -2.55 6.34
N ALA A 69 -5.25 -1.71 7.23
CA ALA A 69 -5.99 -0.67 7.95
C ALA A 69 -6.57 0.40 7.01
N SER A 70 -5.89 0.67 5.88
CA SER A 70 -6.38 1.59 4.85
C SER A 70 -7.46 0.97 3.94
N GLY A 71 -7.86 -0.29 4.17
CA GLY A 71 -8.79 -1.03 3.32
C GLY A 71 -8.16 -1.47 1.99
N GLY A 72 -6.85 -1.66 1.95
CA GLY A 72 -6.07 -1.94 0.74
C GLY A 72 -6.55 -3.15 -0.05
N GLU A 73 -7.04 -4.20 0.62
CA GLU A 73 -7.56 -5.42 -0.02
C GLU A 73 -8.83 -5.13 -0.85
N LEU A 74 -9.75 -4.34 -0.29
CA LEU A 74 -10.97 -3.91 -0.97
C LEU A 74 -10.65 -2.97 -2.12
N LEU A 75 -9.72 -2.03 -1.92
CA LEU A 75 -9.28 -1.08 -2.93
C LEU A 75 -8.62 -1.81 -4.12
N ALA A 76 -7.69 -2.73 -3.85
CA ALA A 76 -7.05 -3.53 -4.89
C ALA A 76 -8.07 -4.36 -5.67
N SER A 77 -9.05 -4.95 -4.99
CA SER A 77 -10.11 -5.73 -5.64
C SER A 77 -10.99 -4.88 -6.56
N GLY A 78 -11.44 -3.71 -6.09
CA GLY A 78 -12.21 -2.77 -6.91
C GLY A 78 -11.42 -2.22 -8.11
N MET A 79 -10.15 -1.91 -7.91
CA MET A 79 -9.24 -1.51 -9.00
C MET A 79 -9.06 -2.62 -10.03
N SER A 80 -8.87 -3.86 -9.58
CA SER A 80 -8.65 -4.99 -10.49
C SER A 80 -9.87 -5.29 -11.36
N PHE A 81 -11.09 -5.14 -10.82
CA PHE A 81 -12.32 -5.27 -11.60
C PHE A 81 -12.34 -4.27 -12.77
N GLN A 82 -12.05 -2.99 -12.51
CA GLN A 82 -11.97 -1.97 -13.56
C GLN A 82 -10.86 -2.27 -14.57
N ALA A 83 -9.69 -2.75 -14.11
CA ALA A 83 -8.57 -3.11 -14.96
C ALA A 83 -8.92 -4.24 -15.93
N VAL A 84 -9.70 -5.23 -15.49
CA VAL A 84 -10.13 -6.36 -16.35
C VAL A 84 -10.93 -5.85 -17.54
N PHE A 85 -11.94 -4.99 -17.31
CA PHE A 85 -12.71 -4.38 -18.42
C PHE A 85 -11.84 -3.51 -19.32
N ALA A 86 -10.93 -2.73 -18.74
CA ALA A 86 -10.01 -1.91 -19.51
C ALA A 86 -9.10 -2.77 -20.40
N VAL A 87 -8.61 -3.91 -19.92
CA VAL A 87 -7.78 -4.83 -20.71
C VAL A 87 -8.59 -5.47 -21.84
N PHE A 88 -9.80 -5.95 -21.59
CA PHE A 88 -10.65 -6.49 -22.67
C PHE A 88 -10.97 -5.44 -23.74
N ALA A 89 -11.32 -4.22 -23.31
CA ALA A 89 -11.56 -3.11 -24.22
C ALA A 89 -10.28 -2.74 -24.99
N ALA A 90 -9.11 -2.74 -24.33
CA ALA A 90 -7.83 -2.45 -24.96
C ALA A 90 -7.44 -3.50 -26.01
N ILE A 91 -7.63 -4.78 -25.70
CA ILE A 91 -7.40 -5.89 -26.65
C ILE A 91 -8.30 -5.71 -27.87
N TRP A 92 -9.60 -5.45 -27.65
CA TRP A 92 -10.55 -5.23 -28.75
C TRP A 92 -10.18 -4.03 -29.62
N VAL A 93 -9.86 -2.89 -29.00
CA VAL A 93 -9.41 -1.68 -29.70
C VAL A 93 -8.11 -1.94 -30.45
N GLY A 94 -7.17 -2.67 -29.84
CA GLY A 94 -5.92 -3.08 -30.48
C GLY A 94 -6.16 -3.89 -31.75
N PHE A 95 -7.01 -4.91 -31.70
CA PHE A 95 -7.41 -5.67 -32.89
C PHE A 95 -8.16 -4.82 -33.91
N SER A 96 -9.02 -3.90 -33.48
CA SER A 96 -9.74 -2.98 -34.36
C SER A 96 -8.79 -2.07 -35.13
N ILE A 97 -7.84 -1.44 -34.42
CA ILE A 97 -6.81 -0.57 -35.01
C ILE A 97 -5.91 -1.38 -35.93
N PHE A 98 -5.48 -2.56 -35.48
CA PHE A 98 -4.63 -3.44 -36.28
C PHE A 98 -5.32 -3.84 -37.58
N GLY A 99 -6.58 -4.24 -37.54
CA GLY A 99 -7.37 -4.57 -38.73
C GLY A 99 -7.47 -3.41 -39.72
N ILE A 100 -7.72 -2.18 -39.23
CA ILE A 100 -7.79 -0.98 -40.08
C ILE A 100 -6.42 -0.65 -40.70
N VAL A 101 -5.34 -0.72 -39.91
CA VAL A 101 -3.99 -0.40 -40.40
C VAL A 101 -3.52 -1.43 -41.43
N LEU A 102 -3.76 -2.71 -41.18
CA LEU A 102 -3.40 -3.80 -42.09
C LEU A 102 -4.20 -3.72 -43.40
N ASP A 103 -5.47 -3.32 -43.34
CA ASP A 103 -6.31 -3.05 -44.51
C ASP A 103 -5.77 -1.88 -45.36
N SER A 104 -5.21 -0.86 -44.71
CA SER A 104 -4.70 0.32 -45.40
C SER A 104 -3.35 0.12 -46.10
N ASN A 105 -2.62 -0.96 -45.81
CA ASN A 105 -1.29 -1.21 -46.36
C ASN A 105 -1.02 -2.71 -46.59
N GLN A 106 -1.21 -3.14 -47.84
CA GLN A 106 -0.96 -4.51 -48.30
C GLN A 106 0.46 -4.99 -48.04
N GLU A 107 1.46 -4.11 -48.14
CA GLU A 107 2.86 -4.44 -47.88
C GLU A 107 3.11 -4.78 -46.41
N LEU A 108 2.39 -4.09 -45.50
CA LEU A 108 2.45 -4.33 -44.05
C LEU A 108 1.70 -5.62 -43.68
N GLN A 109 0.62 -5.94 -44.40
CA GLN A 109 -0.09 -7.20 -44.30
C GLN A 109 0.81 -8.39 -44.68
N ASP A 110 1.46 -8.30 -45.83
CA ASP A 110 2.37 -9.34 -46.33
C ASP A 110 3.57 -9.54 -45.39
N ALA A 111 4.14 -8.44 -44.87
CA ALA A 111 5.25 -8.50 -43.90
C ALA A 111 4.84 -9.19 -42.58
N VAL A 112 3.64 -8.89 -42.05
CA VAL A 112 3.11 -9.55 -40.85
C VAL A 112 2.86 -11.03 -41.10
N LEU A 113 2.23 -11.38 -42.23
CA LEU A 113 1.95 -12.77 -42.60
C LEU A 113 3.24 -13.58 -42.79
N ALA A 114 4.26 -12.99 -43.42
CA ALA A 114 5.58 -13.59 -43.58
C ALA A 114 6.29 -13.80 -42.23
N GLN A 115 6.18 -12.85 -41.30
CA GLN A 115 6.76 -13.00 -39.96
C GLN A 115 6.04 -14.10 -39.17
N LEU A 116 4.72 -14.19 -39.31
CA LEU A 116 3.90 -15.17 -38.59
C LEU A 116 4.11 -16.59 -39.13
N SER A 117 4.27 -16.76 -40.45
CA SER A 117 4.60 -18.05 -41.06
C SER A 117 6.01 -18.53 -40.69
N THR A 118 6.96 -17.61 -40.52
CA THR A 118 8.32 -17.92 -40.06
C THR A 118 8.33 -18.30 -38.56
N SER A 119 7.53 -17.62 -37.74
CA SER A 119 7.49 -17.84 -36.29
C SER A 119 6.68 -19.08 -35.88
N ILE A 120 5.65 -19.44 -36.65
CA ILE A 120 4.79 -20.61 -36.41
C ILE A 120 4.57 -21.34 -37.74
N PRO A 121 5.44 -22.31 -38.09
CA PRO A 121 5.29 -23.11 -39.29
C PRO A 121 3.92 -23.83 -39.30
N GLY A 122 3.11 -23.62 -40.34
CA GLY A 122 1.78 -24.25 -40.51
C GLY A 122 0.58 -23.40 -40.10
N LEU A 123 0.77 -22.14 -39.70
CA LEU A 123 -0.35 -21.26 -39.31
C LEU A 123 -1.13 -20.70 -40.52
N ILE A 124 -0.46 -20.45 -41.66
CA ILE A 124 -1.00 -19.80 -42.88
C ILE A 124 -0.57 -20.61 -44.11
N GLY A 125 -1.50 -20.92 -45.02
CA GLY A 125 -1.26 -21.69 -46.27
C GLY A 125 -2.37 -22.70 -46.57
N ASP A 126 -2.29 -23.45 -47.68
CA ASP A 126 -3.23 -24.52 -48.03
C ASP A 126 -3.22 -25.61 -46.93
N GLY A 127 -4.26 -25.62 -46.08
CA GLY A 127 -4.38 -26.49 -44.90
C GLY A 127 -3.90 -25.88 -43.57
N GLY A 128 -3.59 -24.57 -43.54
CA GLY A 128 -3.24 -23.82 -42.33
C GLY A 128 -4.44 -23.59 -41.40
N ALA A 129 -4.16 -23.34 -40.12
CA ALA A 129 -5.19 -23.18 -39.10
C ALA A 129 -6.04 -21.89 -39.22
N ILE A 130 -5.62 -20.91 -40.05
CA ILE A 130 -6.28 -19.61 -40.21
C ILE A 130 -6.37 -19.24 -41.70
N ASP A 131 -7.61 -19.07 -42.20
CA ASP A 131 -7.87 -18.56 -43.56
C ASP A 131 -7.60 -17.05 -43.66
N VAL A 132 -6.94 -16.64 -44.75
CA VAL A 132 -6.66 -15.23 -45.03
C VAL A 132 -7.95 -14.44 -45.27
N GLU A 133 -9.01 -15.06 -45.81
CA GLU A 133 -10.34 -14.45 -45.87
C GLU A 133 -10.99 -14.21 -44.50
N ALA A 134 -10.64 -14.98 -43.45
CA ALA A 134 -11.13 -14.73 -42.09
C ALA A 134 -10.52 -13.45 -41.50
N LEU A 135 -9.26 -13.13 -41.86
CA LEU A 135 -8.63 -11.85 -41.54
C LEU A 135 -9.30 -10.69 -42.29
N GLN A 136 -9.75 -10.91 -43.53
CA GLN A 136 -10.51 -9.93 -44.30
C GLN A 136 -11.96 -9.76 -43.79
N GLN A 137 -12.58 -10.79 -43.21
CA GLN A 137 -13.90 -10.69 -42.56
C GLN A 137 -13.88 -9.99 -41.19
N ALA A 138 -12.70 -9.69 -40.64
CA ALA A 138 -12.54 -8.72 -39.55
C ALA A 138 -12.93 -7.27 -39.96
N ARG A 139 -13.49 -7.07 -41.16
CA ARG A 139 -14.17 -5.87 -41.69
C ARG A 139 -15.28 -5.29 -40.79
N ILE A 140 -15.78 -6.03 -39.79
CA ILE A 140 -16.97 -5.66 -38.97
C ILE A 140 -16.65 -4.62 -37.86
N PHE A 141 -15.38 -4.22 -37.69
CA PHE A 141 -14.88 -3.58 -36.46
C PHE A 141 -15.02 -2.04 -36.37
N GLY A 142 -15.67 -1.35 -37.31
CA GLY A 142 -15.77 0.11 -37.30
C GLY A 142 -16.54 0.70 -36.10
N TRP A 143 -17.84 0.39 -35.98
CA TRP A 143 -18.69 0.94 -34.91
C TRP A 143 -18.50 0.25 -33.56
N THR A 144 -18.29 -1.07 -33.56
CA THR A 144 -17.99 -1.84 -32.33
C THR A 144 -16.61 -1.47 -31.76
N GLY A 145 -15.62 -1.19 -32.62
CA GLY A 145 -14.33 -0.62 -32.23
C GLY A 145 -14.46 0.78 -31.62
N ALA A 146 -15.33 1.64 -32.17
CA ALA A 146 -15.62 2.95 -31.58
C ALA A 146 -16.26 2.83 -30.18
N ILE A 147 -17.24 1.93 -30.00
CA ILE A 147 -17.84 1.64 -28.69
C ILE A 147 -16.77 1.12 -27.71
N ALA A 148 -15.93 0.19 -28.15
CA ALA A 148 -14.85 -0.35 -27.32
C ALA A 148 -13.80 0.71 -26.96
N LEU A 149 -13.50 1.65 -27.86
CA LEU A 149 -12.60 2.77 -27.60
C LEU A 149 -13.17 3.70 -26.53
N VAL A 150 -14.46 4.02 -26.61
CA VAL A 150 -15.14 4.80 -25.56
C VAL A 150 -15.13 4.02 -24.23
N GLY A 151 -15.45 2.73 -24.27
CA GLY A 151 -15.39 1.85 -23.09
C GLY A 151 -13.99 1.80 -22.46
N LEU A 152 -12.94 1.68 -23.28
CA LEU A 152 -11.55 1.70 -22.86
C LEU A 152 -11.20 3.03 -22.18
N VAL A 153 -11.52 4.16 -22.80
CA VAL A 153 -11.25 5.48 -22.22
C VAL A 153 -11.97 5.64 -20.88
N LEU A 154 -13.25 5.28 -20.81
CA LEU A 154 -14.04 5.40 -19.57
C LEU A 154 -13.49 4.51 -18.45
N THR A 155 -13.14 3.27 -18.76
CA THR A 155 -12.61 2.31 -17.78
C THR A 155 -11.18 2.63 -17.36
N ALA A 156 -10.31 3.05 -18.30
CA ALA A 156 -8.94 3.45 -18.01
C ALA A 156 -8.88 4.73 -17.16
N VAL A 157 -9.67 5.76 -17.51
CA VAL A 157 -9.79 6.99 -16.70
C VAL A 157 -10.40 6.68 -15.34
N GLY A 158 -11.42 5.82 -15.29
CA GLY A 158 -12.00 5.34 -14.04
C GLY A 158 -10.97 4.63 -13.15
N TRP A 159 -10.15 3.77 -13.73
CA TRP A 159 -9.09 3.07 -13.02
C TRP A 159 -8.02 4.02 -12.47
N LEU A 160 -7.60 5.03 -13.23
CA LEU A 160 -6.66 6.05 -12.76
C LEU A 160 -7.24 6.88 -11.61
N ALA A 161 -8.51 7.27 -11.69
CA ALA A 161 -9.21 7.97 -10.61
C ALA A 161 -9.29 7.11 -9.34
N SER A 162 -9.71 5.85 -9.46
CA SER A 162 -9.75 4.90 -8.35
C SER A 162 -8.36 4.65 -7.74
N SER A 163 -7.33 4.53 -8.57
CA SER A 163 -5.95 4.34 -8.14
C SER A 163 -5.41 5.56 -7.40
N ARG A 164 -5.72 6.77 -7.89
CA ARG A 164 -5.41 8.04 -7.23
C ARG A 164 -6.04 8.11 -5.86
N ASP A 165 -7.32 7.79 -5.75
CA ASP A 165 -8.05 7.87 -4.49
C ASP A 165 -7.58 6.79 -3.51
N ALA A 166 -7.29 5.57 -3.99
CA ALA A 166 -6.72 4.49 -3.20
C ALA A 166 -5.33 4.84 -2.64
N ILE A 167 -4.42 5.35 -3.49
CA ILE A 167 -3.09 5.79 -3.07
C ILE A 167 -3.22 6.95 -2.06
N ARG A 168 -4.04 7.96 -2.34
CA ARG A 168 -4.24 9.10 -1.43
C ARG A 168 -4.79 8.67 -0.08
N ARG A 169 -5.70 7.69 -0.06
CA ARG A 169 -6.20 7.08 1.18
C ARG A 169 -5.08 6.40 1.97
N ILE A 170 -4.20 5.66 1.30
CA ILE A 170 -3.01 5.06 1.94
C ILE A 170 -2.05 6.13 2.47
N PHE A 171 -1.89 7.25 1.77
CA PHE A 171 -1.10 8.38 2.26
C PHE A 171 -1.83 9.22 3.34
N ALA A 172 -3.06 8.86 3.73
CA ALA A 172 -3.92 9.62 4.64
C ALA A 172 -4.10 11.10 4.23
N VAL A 173 -4.13 11.36 2.91
CA VAL A 173 -4.31 12.70 2.35
C VAL A 173 -5.79 12.92 2.02
N PRO A 174 -6.36 14.09 2.35
CA PRO A 174 -7.74 14.41 2.02
C PRO A 174 -8.03 14.29 0.51
N PRO A 175 -9.29 14.01 0.13
CA PRO A 175 -9.71 14.06 -1.26
C PRO A 175 -9.33 15.39 -1.91
N PRO A 176 -9.03 15.39 -3.21
CA PRO A 176 -8.59 16.60 -3.89
C PRO A 176 -9.75 17.60 -3.95
N THR A 177 -9.50 18.84 -3.54
CA THR A 177 -10.51 19.93 -3.57
C THR A 177 -10.63 20.60 -4.94
N THR A 178 -9.87 20.14 -5.92
CA THR A 178 -9.87 20.67 -7.29
C THR A 178 -11.14 20.28 -8.05
N ASN A 179 -11.60 21.14 -8.96
CA ASN A 179 -12.78 20.90 -9.80
C ASN A 179 -12.78 19.50 -10.46
N PHE A 180 -13.91 18.80 -10.36
CA PHE A 180 -14.10 17.45 -10.89
C PHE A 180 -13.71 17.31 -12.37
N ALA A 181 -14.07 18.29 -13.21
CA ALA A 181 -13.75 18.30 -14.63
C ALA A 181 -12.24 18.36 -14.90
N LEU A 182 -11.49 19.18 -14.16
CA LEU A 182 -10.03 19.29 -14.29
C LEU A 182 -9.33 17.99 -13.88
N LEU A 183 -9.85 17.30 -12.86
CA LEU A 183 -9.35 16.00 -12.47
C LEU A 183 -9.56 14.94 -13.54
N LYS A 184 -10.77 14.89 -14.10
CA LYS A 184 -11.09 13.97 -15.19
C LYS A 184 -10.20 14.23 -16.42
N LEU A 185 -9.94 15.50 -16.75
CA LEU A 185 -9.07 15.88 -17.86
C LEU A 185 -7.61 15.49 -17.59
N LYS A 186 -7.11 15.66 -16.36
CA LYS A 186 -5.76 15.22 -15.98
C LYS A 186 -5.64 13.69 -16.05
N ASP A 187 -6.63 12.97 -15.55
CA ASP A 187 -6.65 11.51 -15.59
C ASP A 187 -6.75 11.01 -17.04
N PHE A 188 -7.49 11.69 -17.91
CA PHE A 188 -7.51 11.45 -19.36
C PHE A 188 -6.15 11.72 -20.01
N GLY A 189 -5.51 12.85 -19.71
CA GLY A 189 -4.18 13.17 -20.24
C GLY A 189 -3.13 12.15 -19.81
N LEU A 190 -3.21 11.64 -18.58
CA LEU A 190 -2.33 10.57 -18.10
C LEU A 190 -2.62 9.24 -18.80
N ALA A 191 -3.89 8.86 -18.96
CA ALA A 191 -4.27 7.67 -19.71
C ALA A 191 -3.79 7.72 -21.16
N PHE A 192 -3.99 8.86 -21.83
CA PHE A 192 -3.55 9.09 -23.20
C PHE A 192 -2.02 9.03 -23.31
N GLY A 193 -1.30 9.74 -22.44
CA GLY A 193 0.16 9.71 -22.40
C GLY A 193 0.72 8.30 -22.16
N PHE A 194 0.07 7.52 -21.28
CA PHE A 194 0.44 6.12 -21.05
C PHE A 194 0.18 5.24 -22.27
N GLY A 195 -0.96 5.41 -22.94
CA GLY A 195 -1.27 4.71 -24.19
C GLY A 195 -0.25 5.01 -25.30
N VAL A 196 0.09 6.29 -25.50
CA VAL A 196 1.12 6.71 -26.46
C VAL A 196 2.49 6.13 -26.08
N ALA A 197 2.86 6.14 -24.80
CA ALA A 197 4.10 5.56 -24.33
C ALA A 197 4.19 4.04 -24.60
N ILE A 198 3.09 3.31 -24.46
CA ILE A 198 3.02 1.88 -24.80
C ILE A 198 3.26 1.68 -26.30
N ILE A 199 2.58 2.46 -27.15
CA ILE A 199 2.73 2.35 -28.61
C ILE A 199 4.16 2.67 -29.05
N LEU A 200 4.74 3.75 -28.51
CA LEU A 200 6.13 4.11 -28.76
C LEU A 200 7.09 3.04 -28.26
N SER A 201 6.85 2.48 -27.06
CA SER A 201 7.65 1.39 -26.53
C SER A 201 7.57 0.15 -27.42
N ALA A 202 6.40 -0.20 -27.95
CA ALA A 202 6.26 -1.32 -28.88
C ALA A 202 7.03 -1.07 -30.19
N GLY A 203 6.95 0.14 -30.74
CA GLY A 203 7.72 0.53 -31.94
C GLY A 203 9.23 0.48 -31.70
N VAL A 204 9.69 0.97 -30.54
CA VAL A 204 11.10 0.88 -30.13
C VAL A 204 11.52 -0.58 -29.95
N SER A 205 10.69 -1.44 -29.34
CA SER A 205 10.99 -2.87 -29.20
C SER A 205 11.16 -3.55 -30.55
N LEU A 206 10.27 -3.27 -31.52
CA LEU A 206 10.36 -3.81 -32.88
C LEU A 206 11.67 -3.37 -33.58
N ALA A 207 12.01 -2.08 -33.46
CA ALA A 207 13.27 -1.55 -34.00
C ALA A 207 14.50 -2.11 -33.26
N SER A 208 14.38 -2.37 -31.95
CA SER A 208 15.44 -2.90 -31.11
C SER A 208 15.77 -4.35 -31.46
N THR A 209 14.79 -5.18 -31.83
CA THR A 209 15.05 -6.57 -32.28
C THR A 209 15.93 -6.60 -33.53
N ALA A 210 15.69 -5.68 -34.48
CA ALA A 210 16.53 -5.54 -35.68
C ALA A 210 17.92 -4.96 -35.36
N ALA A 211 17.98 -3.97 -34.45
CA ALA A 211 19.25 -3.38 -34.02
C ALA A 211 20.10 -4.34 -33.19
N LEU A 212 19.49 -5.20 -32.37
CA LEU A 212 20.19 -6.24 -31.61
C LEU A 212 20.83 -7.26 -32.55
N GLY A 213 20.12 -7.72 -33.58
CA GLY A 213 20.69 -8.60 -34.59
C GLY A 213 21.91 -7.98 -35.29
N PHE A 214 21.82 -6.70 -35.67
CA PHE A 214 22.94 -5.97 -36.27
C PHE A 214 24.14 -5.79 -35.33
N VAL A 215 23.90 -5.49 -34.05
CA VAL A 215 24.97 -5.31 -33.05
C VAL A 215 25.63 -6.64 -32.69
N LEU A 216 24.86 -7.73 -32.59
CA LEU A 216 25.39 -9.07 -32.34
C LEU A 216 26.25 -9.57 -33.52
N ASP A 217 25.80 -9.32 -34.75
CA ASP A 217 26.54 -9.63 -35.98
C ASP A 217 27.84 -8.80 -36.09
N LEU A 218 27.78 -7.50 -35.75
CA LEU A 218 28.95 -6.62 -35.76
C LEU A 218 29.98 -6.95 -34.67
N LEU A 219 29.54 -7.51 -33.54
CA LEU A 219 30.41 -7.95 -32.46
C LEU A 219 30.96 -9.37 -32.66
N GLY A 220 30.55 -10.08 -33.71
CA GLY A 220 31.03 -11.43 -34.05
C GLY A 220 30.76 -12.46 -32.95
N VAL A 221 29.74 -12.25 -32.13
CA VAL A 221 29.38 -13.15 -31.05
C VAL A 221 28.48 -14.23 -31.64
N GLU A 222 28.99 -15.46 -31.78
CA GLU A 222 28.16 -16.62 -32.09
C GLU A 222 27.08 -16.76 -30.99
N ASP A 223 25.81 -16.82 -31.43
CA ASP A 223 24.56 -16.71 -30.65
C ASP A 223 24.43 -17.73 -29.47
N GLU A 224 25.35 -18.67 -29.32
CA GLU A 224 25.21 -19.83 -28.42
C GLU A 224 26.21 -19.87 -27.25
N SER A 225 26.97 -18.80 -26.98
CA SER A 225 27.78 -18.77 -25.75
C SER A 225 26.89 -18.67 -24.50
N PRO A 226 27.03 -19.57 -23.51
CA PRO A 226 26.28 -19.51 -22.25
C PRO A 226 26.45 -18.18 -21.50
N VAL A 227 27.57 -17.49 -21.74
CA VAL A 227 27.87 -16.17 -21.15
C VAL A 227 27.06 -15.08 -21.84
N ALA A 228 26.92 -15.13 -23.17
CA ALA A 228 26.15 -14.15 -23.95
C ALA A 228 24.66 -14.25 -23.61
N THR A 229 24.12 -15.47 -23.55
CA THR A 229 22.71 -15.71 -23.19
C THR A 229 22.39 -15.28 -21.75
N THR A 230 23.25 -15.61 -20.78
CA THR A 230 23.08 -15.18 -19.39
C THR A 230 23.17 -13.66 -19.24
N THR A 231 24.14 -13.03 -19.91
CA THR A 231 24.31 -11.56 -19.88
C THR A 231 23.11 -10.86 -20.52
N GLY A 232 22.64 -11.35 -21.67
CA GLY A 232 21.44 -10.84 -22.33
C GLY A 232 20.19 -10.94 -21.45
N TRP A 233 20.02 -12.06 -20.73
CA TRP A 233 18.93 -12.23 -19.78
C TRP A 233 19.03 -11.24 -18.61
N ILE A 234 20.22 -11.07 -18.00
CA ILE A 234 20.44 -10.12 -16.91
C ILE A 234 20.13 -8.69 -17.36
N ILE A 235 20.63 -8.28 -18.54
CA ILE A 235 20.36 -6.96 -19.10
C ILE A 235 18.86 -6.77 -19.32
N SER A 236 18.18 -7.75 -19.90
CA SER A 236 16.73 -7.70 -20.13
C SER A 236 15.95 -7.54 -18.83
N VAL A 237 16.28 -8.33 -17.80
CA VAL A 237 15.66 -8.21 -16.47
C VAL A 237 15.92 -6.85 -15.85
N LEU A 238 17.13 -6.33 -15.97
CA LEU A 238 17.51 -5.02 -15.43
C LEU A 238 16.78 -3.87 -16.15
N VAL A 239 16.67 -3.92 -17.47
CA VAL A 239 15.93 -2.93 -18.27
C VAL A 239 14.45 -2.92 -17.86
N VAL A 240 13.82 -4.09 -17.75
CA VAL A 240 12.42 -4.20 -17.31
C VAL A 240 12.26 -3.68 -15.88
N PHE A 241 13.18 -4.03 -14.98
CA PHE A 241 13.14 -3.56 -13.60
C PHE A 241 13.27 -2.03 -13.49
N VAL A 242 14.19 -1.43 -14.25
CA VAL A 242 14.37 0.04 -14.29
C VAL A 242 13.13 0.72 -14.86
N PHE A 243 12.56 0.17 -15.93
CA PHE A 243 11.33 0.67 -16.54
C PHE A 243 10.14 0.59 -15.55
N ASP A 244 9.92 -0.56 -14.92
CA ASP A 244 8.85 -0.73 -13.93
C ASP A 244 9.04 0.22 -12.74
N THR A 245 10.27 0.37 -12.26
CA THR A 245 10.60 1.31 -11.18
C THR A 245 10.28 2.75 -11.57
N PHE A 246 10.61 3.14 -12.80
CA PHE A 246 10.32 4.47 -13.34
C PHE A 246 8.80 4.71 -13.46
N VAL A 247 8.07 3.76 -14.05
CA VAL A 247 6.60 3.82 -14.17
C VAL A 247 5.94 3.93 -12.80
N LEU A 248 6.38 3.13 -11.82
CA LEU A 248 5.87 3.20 -10.44
C LEU A 248 6.23 4.51 -9.74
N CYS A 249 7.44 5.05 -9.95
CA CYS A 249 7.80 6.37 -9.42
C CYS A 249 6.85 7.45 -9.93
N ILE A 250 6.57 7.45 -11.24
CA ILE A 250 5.60 8.37 -11.85
C ILE A 250 4.22 8.13 -11.27
N ALA A 251 3.75 6.89 -11.23
CA ALA A 251 2.45 6.54 -10.70
C ALA A 251 2.28 7.06 -9.27
N TYR A 252 3.20 6.72 -8.35
CA TYR A 252 3.13 7.19 -6.97
C TYR A 252 3.23 8.70 -6.85
N ARG A 253 4.06 9.37 -7.64
CA ARG A 253 4.20 10.83 -7.58
C ARG A 253 2.97 11.57 -8.12
N VAL A 254 2.44 11.13 -9.26
CA VAL A 254 1.31 11.77 -9.94
C VAL A 254 -0.03 11.44 -9.26
N LEU A 255 -0.23 10.19 -8.84
CA LEU A 255 -1.48 9.75 -8.23
C LEU A 255 -1.59 10.18 -6.76
N SER A 256 -0.51 10.14 -5.97
CA SER A 256 -0.59 10.67 -4.60
C SER A 256 -0.81 12.18 -4.60
N GLY A 257 -0.17 12.91 -5.52
CA GLY A 257 -0.12 14.37 -5.49
C GLY A 257 0.64 14.91 -4.27
N VAL A 258 1.48 14.08 -3.64
CA VAL A 258 2.27 14.42 -2.45
C VAL A 258 3.73 14.68 -2.84
N LYS A 259 4.39 15.62 -2.15
CA LYS A 259 5.83 15.87 -2.31
C LYS A 259 6.64 14.78 -1.59
N VAL A 260 6.78 13.63 -2.22
CA VAL A 260 7.60 12.52 -1.72
C VAL A 260 9.09 12.79 -2.03
N PRO A 261 10.02 12.69 -1.06
CA PRO A 261 11.46 12.75 -1.31
C PRO A 261 11.92 11.65 -2.27
N LEU A 262 12.75 12.00 -3.26
CA LEU A 262 13.13 11.11 -4.36
C LEU A 262 13.72 9.77 -3.89
N ARG A 263 14.60 9.79 -2.88
CA ARG A 263 15.22 8.56 -2.34
C ARG A 263 14.19 7.56 -1.79
N ARG A 264 13.12 8.05 -1.17
CA ARG A 264 12.07 7.21 -0.57
C ARG A 264 11.09 6.71 -1.61
N LEU A 265 10.75 7.59 -2.56
CA LEU A 265 9.95 7.25 -3.73
C LEU A 265 10.62 6.13 -4.51
N LEU A 266 11.91 6.28 -4.83
CA LEU A 266 12.69 5.31 -5.59
C LEU A 266 12.84 3.99 -4.82
N ALA A 267 13.14 4.03 -3.52
CA ALA A 267 13.26 2.81 -2.71
C ALA A 267 11.94 2.01 -2.65
N GLY A 268 10.80 2.69 -2.48
CA GLY A 268 9.50 2.03 -2.47
C GLY A 268 9.09 1.51 -3.85
N ALA A 269 9.32 2.31 -4.91
CA ALA A 269 9.05 1.90 -6.28
C ALA A 269 9.94 0.74 -6.73
N ALA A 270 11.23 0.74 -6.40
CA ALA A 270 12.15 -0.35 -6.73
C ALA A 270 11.76 -1.66 -6.02
N LEU A 271 11.32 -1.59 -4.76
CA LEU A 271 10.81 -2.77 -4.06
C LEU A 271 9.52 -3.31 -4.72
N ALA A 272 8.58 -2.43 -5.05
CA ALA A 272 7.35 -2.82 -5.73
C ALA A 272 7.64 -3.39 -7.14
N ALA A 273 8.58 -2.81 -7.88
CA ALA A 273 9.05 -3.30 -9.17
C ALA A 273 9.72 -4.67 -9.05
N GLY A 274 10.50 -4.91 -7.99
CA GLY A 274 11.08 -6.22 -7.71
C GLY A 274 10.01 -7.29 -7.48
N VAL A 275 8.99 -6.99 -6.67
CA VAL A 275 7.84 -7.89 -6.48
C VAL A 275 7.06 -8.07 -7.77
N MET A 276 6.91 -7.03 -8.58
CA MET A 276 6.28 -7.14 -9.91
C MET A 276 7.10 -8.03 -10.86
N GLY A 277 8.43 -7.98 -10.81
CA GLY A 277 9.30 -8.86 -11.58
C GLY A 277 9.12 -10.33 -11.19
N VAL A 278 9.10 -10.62 -9.88
CA VAL A 278 8.80 -11.97 -9.37
C VAL A 278 7.40 -12.41 -9.81
N LEU A 279 6.41 -11.52 -9.73
CA LEU A 279 5.06 -11.78 -10.19
C LEU A 279 5.06 -12.14 -11.68
N LYS A 280 5.71 -11.34 -12.55
CA LYS A 280 5.90 -11.58 -14.00
C LYS A 280 6.41 -12.99 -14.30
N VAL A 281 7.47 -13.42 -13.61
CA VAL A 281 8.03 -14.77 -13.75
C VAL A 281 7.03 -15.85 -13.35
N LEU A 282 6.38 -15.70 -12.19
CA LEU A 282 5.35 -16.64 -11.73
C LEU A 282 4.16 -16.72 -12.70
N GLY A 283 3.73 -15.58 -13.24
CA GLY A 283 2.66 -15.53 -14.24
C GLY A 283 3.01 -16.27 -15.52
N SER A 284 4.23 -16.10 -16.04
CA SER A 284 4.68 -16.85 -17.21
C SER A 284 4.69 -18.37 -16.97
N ALA A 285 5.10 -18.81 -15.78
CA ALA A 285 5.08 -20.22 -15.42
C ALA A 285 3.65 -20.79 -15.30
N LEU A 286 2.72 -20.00 -14.73
CA LEU A 286 1.31 -20.39 -14.58
C LEU A 286 0.58 -20.51 -15.92
N LEU A 287 0.83 -19.59 -16.85
CA LEU A 287 0.27 -19.62 -18.20
C LEU A 287 0.73 -20.86 -18.99
N GLY A 288 1.97 -21.32 -18.78
CA GLY A 288 2.49 -22.54 -19.40
C GLY A 288 1.86 -23.84 -18.88
N GLY A 289 1.37 -23.86 -17.64
CA GLY A 289 0.77 -25.06 -17.01
C GLY A 289 -0.75 -25.17 -17.12
N ALA A 290 -1.46 -24.03 -17.17
CA ALA A 290 -2.93 -23.99 -17.08
C ALA A 290 -3.68 -24.38 -18.38
N THR A 291 -2.96 -24.55 -19.49
CA THR A 291 -3.55 -24.78 -20.84
C THR A 291 -3.67 -26.26 -21.23
N SER A 292 -3.37 -27.18 -20.32
CA SER A 292 -3.39 -28.63 -20.58
C SER A 292 -4.78 -29.22 -20.85
N ASN A 293 -5.87 -28.49 -20.57
CA ASN A 293 -7.24 -28.88 -20.93
C ASN A 293 -7.94 -27.78 -21.76
N PRO A 294 -8.20 -28.02 -23.06
CA PRO A 294 -8.83 -27.05 -23.97
C PRO A 294 -10.21 -26.55 -23.52
N LEU A 295 -10.98 -27.38 -22.79
CA LEU A 295 -12.30 -27.01 -22.29
C LEU A 295 -12.24 -25.99 -21.15
N LEU A 296 -11.14 -26.00 -20.38
CA LEU A 296 -10.92 -25.07 -19.27
C LEU A 296 -10.05 -23.88 -19.65
N ALA A 297 -9.35 -23.92 -20.78
CA ALA A 297 -8.37 -22.90 -21.18
C ALA A 297 -8.96 -21.48 -21.24
N SER A 298 -10.17 -21.31 -21.78
CA SER A 298 -10.86 -20.02 -21.86
C SER A 298 -11.26 -19.47 -20.49
N PHE A 299 -11.83 -20.31 -19.62
CA PHE A 299 -12.16 -19.93 -18.25
C PHE A 299 -10.91 -19.65 -17.42
N ALA A 300 -9.87 -20.48 -17.55
CA ALA A 300 -8.59 -20.31 -16.87
C ALA A 300 -7.89 -19.01 -17.30
N ALA A 301 -7.98 -18.61 -18.56
CA ALA A 301 -7.45 -17.34 -19.04
C ALA A 301 -8.15 -16.14 -18.36
N ILE A 302 -9.48 -16.16 -18.26
CA ILE A 302 -10.26 -15.09 -17.60
C ILE A 302 -9.94 -15.04 -16.09
N ILE A 303 -9.95 -16.18 -15.41
CA ILE A 303 -9.63 -16.22 -13.97
C ILE A 303 -8.17 -15.81 -13.74
N GLY A 304 -7.26 -16.29 -14.58
CA GLY A 304 -5.84 -15.95 -14.54
C GLY A 304 -5.60 -14.46 -14.66
N ILE A 305 -6.24 -13.79 -15.63
CA ILE A 305 -6.09 -12.34 -15.80
C ILE A 305 -6.71 -11.56 -14.62
N MET A 306 -7.82 -12.04 -14.06
CA MET A 306 -8.40 -11.43 -12.86
C MET A 306 -7.45 -11.51 -11.67
N ILE A 307 -6.90 -12.70 -11.38
CA ILE A 307 -5.94 -12.91 -10.29
C ILE A 307 -4.68 -12.07 -10.54
N TRP A 308 -4.17 -12.08 -11.76
CA TRP A 308 -2.99 -11.33 -12.15
C TRP A 308 -3.12 -9.84 -11.91
N LEU A 309 -4.19 -9.24 -12.45
CA LEU A 309 -4.47 -7.81 -12.30
C LEU A 309 -4.74 -7.44 -10.84
N ASN A 310 -5.37 -8.34 -10.08
CA ASN A 310 -5.58 -8.18 -8.64
C ASN A 310 -4.24 -8.13 -7.90
N LEU A 311 -3.32 -9.05 -8.19
CA LEU A 311 -1.99 -9.06 -7.59
C LEU A 311 -1.19 -7.80 -7.96
N ILE A 312 -1.25 -7.34 -9.22
CA ILE A 312 -0.62 -6.07 -9.63
C ILE A 312 -1.17 -4.89 -8.82
N CYS A 313 -2.49 -4.80 -8.67
CA CYS A 313 -3.11 -3.72 -7.89
C CYS A 313 -2.68 -3.78 -6.41
N ARG A 314 -2.58 -4.99 -5.83
CA ARG A 314 -2.05 -5.16 -4.47
C ARG A 314 -0.60 -4.69 -4.36
N VAL A 315 0.27 -5.10 -5.27
CA VAL A 315 1.69 -4.70 -5.28
C VAL A 315 1.81 -3.18 -5.37
N LEU A 316 1.03 -2.56 -6.25
CA LEU A 316 0.97 -1.11 -6.39
C LEU A 316 0.59 -0.43 -5.07
N LEU A 317 -0.46 -0.89 -4.39
CA LEU A 317 -0.90 -0.31 -3.11
C LEU A 317 0.06 -0.62 -1.96
N ILE A 318 0.63 -1.83 -1.87
CA ILE A 318 1.64 -2.20 -0.87
C ILE A 318 2.90 -1.34 -1.03
N GLY A 319 3.35 -1.09 -2.27
CA GLY A 319 4.46 -0.18 -2.54
C GLY A 319 4.15 1.25 -2.09
N SER A 320 2.91 1.73 -2.30
CA SER A 320 2.49 3.04 -1.78
C SER A 320 2.48 3.08 -0.25
N ALA A 321 2.05 2.01 0.42
CA ALA A 321 2.09 1.88 1.87
C ALA A 321 3.53 1.83 2.40
N TRP A 322 4.45 1.20 1.66
CA TRP A 322 5.88 1.20 1.99
C TRP A 322 6.48 2.61 2.00
N ILE A 323 6.08 3.43 1.03
CA ILE A 323 6.49 4.83 0.95
C ILE A 323 5.86 5.64 2.09
N ALA A 324 4.56 5.48 2.33
CA ALA A 324 3.83 6.20 3.37
C ALA A 324 4.37 5.91 4.78
N VAL A 325 4.53 4.63 5.15
CA VAL A 325 5.15 4.23 6.43
C VAL A 325 6.58 4.74 6.51
N GLY A 326 7.33 4.66 5.40
CA GLY A 326 8.68 5.22 5.34
C GLY A 326 8.72 6.71 5.63
N MET A 327 7.81 7.51 5.07
CA MET A 327 7.71 8.95 5.34
C MET A 327 7.39 9.22 6.81
N ASN A 328 6.41 8.49 7.36
CA ASN A 328 6.04 8.60 8.77
C ASN A 328 7.22 8.27 9.71
N ASP A 329 8.01 7.23 9.38
CA ASP A 329 9.20 6.84 10.15
C ASP A 329 10.29 7.94 10.23
N ALA A 330 10.25 8.94 9.35
CA ALA A 330 11.16 10.09 9.43
C ALA A 330 10.46 11.40 9.75
N GLY A 331 9.23 11.35 10.26
CA GLY A 331 8.47 12.52 10.64
C GLY A 331 8.08 13.43 9.47
N ILE A 332 8.02 12.89 8.24
CA ILE A 332 7.55 13.64 7.07
C ILE A 332 6.06 13.41 6.92
N ASP A 333 5.24 14.42 7.21
CA ASP A 333 3.80 14.35 6.96
C ASP A 333 3.53 14.40 5.45
N ALA A 334 2.70 13.48 4.97
CA ALA A 334 2.25 13.43 3.59
C ALA A 334 1.18 14.49 3.30
N ARG A 335 0.48 14.96 4.34
CA ARG A 335 -0.47 16.05 4.26
C ARG A 335 0.34 17.34 4.13
N SER A 336 0.02 18.17 3.15
CA SER A 336 0.68 19.48 2.93
C SER A 336 0.25 20.51 3.99
N LEU A 337 0.21 20.11 5.26
CA LEU A 337 -0.09 20.97 6.40
C LEU A 337 1.07 21.93 6.59
N SER A 338 0.75 23.20 6.82
CA SER A 338 1.76 24.17 7.24
C SER A 338 2.39 23.73 8.59
N PRO A 339 3.64 24.10 8.89
CA PRO A 339 4.27 23.75 10.15
C PRO A 339 3.42 24.15 11.39
N GLN A 340 2.72 25.29 11.30
CA GLN A 340 1.82 25.77 12.36
C GLN A 340 0.60 24.86 12.55
N GLU A 341 -0.01 24.36 11.48
CA GLU A 341 -1.13 23.42 11.56
C GLU A 341 -0.70 22.07 12.11
N GLN A 342 0.50 21.61 11.77
CA GLN A 342 1.07 20.37 12.33
C GLN A 342 1.30 20.49 13.83
N GLU A 343 1.84 21.62 14.30
CA GLU A 343 2.01 21.89 15.72
C GLU A 343 0.67 21.98 16.45
N ALA A 344 -0.33 22.65 15.88
CA ALA A 344 -1.66 22.74 16.45
C ALA A 344 -2.33 21.35 16.55
N GLU A 345 -2.22 20.52 15.51
CA GLU A 345 -2.75 19.14 15.54
C GLU A 345 -2.00 18.29 16.56
N ARG A 346 -0.66 18.42 16.64
CA ARG A 346 0.14 17.71 17.64
C ARG A 346 -0.26 18.12 19.07
N GLN A 347 -0.48 19.41 19.30
CA GLN A 347 -0.99 19.91 20.58
C GLN A 347 -2.39 19.37 20.88
N ARG A 348 -3.28 19.33 19.90
CA ARG A 348 -4.63 18.73 20.06
C ARG A 348 -4.55 17.25 20.38
N ARG A 349 -3.73 16.47 19.69
CA ARG A 349 -3.55 15.03 20.00
C ARG A 349 -2.95 14.80 21.38
N VAL A 350 -2.01 15.65 21.80
CA VAL A 350 -1.47 15.59 23.17
C VAL A 350 -2.53 15.96 24.19
N ALA A 351 -3.38 16.95 23.90
CA ALA A 351 -4.51 17.31 24.75
C ALA A 351 -5.53 16.15 24.83
N GLU A 352 -5.96 15.59 23.71
CA GLU A 352 -6.88 14.43 23.66
C GLU A 352 -6.29 13.22 24.40
N ALA A 353 -5.02 12.87 24.16
CA ALA A 353 -4.36 11.77 24.85
C ALA A 353 -4.28 12.03 26.36
N ARG A 354 -3.97 13.27 26.77
CA ARG A 354 -4.00 13.66 28.18
C ARG A 354 -5.40 13.51 28.76
N ASP A 355 -6.43 14.00 28.07
CA ASP A 355 -7.81 13.96 28.55
C ASP A 355 -8.28 12.50 28.71
N THR A 356 -7.88 11.59 27.80
CA THR A 356 -8.14 10.14 27.95
C THR A 356 -7.41 9.50 29.13
N LEU A 357 -6.20 9.96 29.47
CA LEU A 357 -5.47 9.48 30.63
C LEU A 357 -6.08 10.00 31.93
N VAL A 358 -6.50 11.27 31.95
CA VAL A 358 -7.16 11.90 33.09
C VAL A 358 -8.51 11.22 33.35
N SER A 359 -9.32 10.95 32.32
CA SER A 359 -10.59 10.24 32.48
C SER A 359 -10.39 8.82 33.00
N ALA A 360 -9.43 8.07 32.46
CA ALA A 360 -9.11 6.72 32.93
C ALA A 360 -8.62 6.71 34.41
N GLU A 361 -7.78 7.66 34.80
CA GLU A 361 -7.32 7.77 36.19
C GLU A 361 -8.45 8.22 37.12
N ARG A 362 -9.36 9.08 36.65
CA ARG A 362 -10.56 9.49 37.38
C ARG A 362 -11.47 8.30 37.66
N GLU A 363 -11.75 7.49 36.65
CA GLU A 363 -12.54 6.26 36.79
C GLU A 363 -11.89 5.27 37.76
N ARG A 364 -10.56 5.09 37.66
CA ARG A 364 -9.79 4.26 38.58
C ARG A 364 -9.93 4.73 40.02
N LEU A 365 -9.69 6.02 40.29
CA LEU A 365 -9.80 6.59 41.63
C LEU A 365 -11.25 6.54 42.17
N GLN A 366 -12.26 6.72 41.31
CA GLN A 366 -13.66 6.56 41.71
C GLN A 366 -13.98 5.11 42.09
N SER A 367 -13.48 4.13 41.33
CA SER A 367 -13.65 2.70 41.64
C SER A 367 -12.94 2.31 42.95
N GLU A 368 -11.73 2.83 43.18
CA GLU A 368 -10.97 2.63 44.42
C GLU A 368 -11.69 3.28 45.61
N LEU A 369 -12.30 4.45 45.42
CA LEU A 369 -13.08 5.13 46.45
C LEU A 369 -14.35 4.36 46.83
N ALA A 370 -14.98 3.69 45.88
CA ALA A 370 -16.18 2.88 46.10
C ALA A 370 -15.90 1.61 46.93
N THR A 371 -14.69 1.05 46.78
CA THR A 371 -14.27 -0.21 47.42
C THR A 371 -13.47 0.01 48.72
N THR A 372 -12.92 1.21 48.94
CA THR A 372 -12.07 1.53 50.09
C THR A 372 -12.86 2.13 51.25
N HIS A 373 -12.69 1.57 52.45
CA HIS A 373 -13.34 2.05 53.69
C HIS A 373 -12.35 2.69 54.68
N GLY A 374 -12.84 3.49 55.63
CA GLY A 374 -12.05 4.08 56.71
C GLY A 374 -11.09 5.21 56.29
N LEU A 375 -9.93 5.32 56.96
CA LEU A 375 -8.94 6.39 56.75
C LEU A 375 -8.28 6.35 55.36
N ALA A 376 -8.23 5.17 54.72
CA ALA A 376 -7.71 5.03 53.35
C ALA A 376 -8.62 5.75 52.33
N ARG A 377 -9.94 5.76 52.55
CA ARG A 377 -10.91 6.46 51.70
C ARG A 377 -10.65 7.97 51.62
N ARG A 378 -10.22 8.59 52.73
CA ARG A 378 -9.85 10.02 52.75
C ARG A 378 -8.65 10.33 51.86
N ARG A 379 -7.67 9.41 51.78
CA ARG A 379 -6.50 9.56 50.91
C ARG A 379 -6.88 9.47 49.43
N VAL A 380 -7.71 8.50 49.06
CA VAL A 380 -8.20 8.34 47.67
C VAL A 380 -9.06 9.54 47.25
N ARG A 381 -9.98 9.99 48.13
CA ARG A 381 -10.77 11.21 47.88
C ARG A 381 -9.88 12.43 47.62
N LYS A 382 -8.86 12.65 48.45
CA LYS A 382 -7.93 13.77 48.28
C LYS A 382 -7.12 13.69 46.98
N LYS A 383 -6.83 12.49 46.48
CA LYS A 383 -6.19 12.30 45.16
C LYS A 383 -7.14 12.68 44.01
N LEU A 384 -8.40 12.28 44.11
CA LEU A 384 -9.44 12.62 43.12
C LEU A 384 -9.68 14.15 43.08
N GLU A 385 -9.80 14.80 44.23
CA GLU A 385 -9.95 16.26 44.33
C GLU A 385 -8.76 17.00 43.70
N ARG A 386 -7.53 16.53 43.94
CA ARG A 386 -6.32 17.11 43.30
C ARG A 386 -6.30 16.92 41.79
N LEU A 387 -6.78 15.78 41.29
CA LEU A 387 -6.85 15.53 39.85
C LEU A 387 -7.85 16.50 39.19
N ASP A 388 -9.02 16.69 39.80
CA ASP A 388 -10.06 17.61 39.33
C ASP A 388 -9.57 19.09 39.38
N GLU A 389 -8.81 19.48 40.40
CA GLU A 389 -8.18 20.81 40.50
C GLU A 389 -7.14 21.07 39.39
N LEU A 390 -6.29 20.09 39.09
CA LEU A 390 -5.27 20.20 38.05
C LEU A 390 -5.89 20.36 36.66
N ASP A 391 -6.96 19.60 36.38
CA ASP A 391 -7.69 19.66 35.12
C ASP A 391 -8.42 21.01 34.95
N HIS A 392 -9.04 21.54 36.02
CA HIS A 392 -9.67 22.87 36.02
C HIS A 392 -8.65 24.01 35.83
N ALA A 393 -7.48 23.94 36.47
CA ALA A 393 -6.48 24.99 36.34
C ALA A 393 -5.90 25.09 34.90
N ASP A 394 -5.74 23.95 34.23
CA ASP A 394 -5.17 23.91 32.89
C ASP A 394 -6.20 24.21 31.80
N THR A 395 -7.46 23.79 31.94
CA THR A 395 -8.55 24.21 31.03
C THR A 395 -8.73 25.73 31.00
N VAL A 396 -8.64 26.40 32.17
CA VAL A 396 -8.68 27.87 32.27
C VAL A 396 -7.46 28.53 31.62
N LYS A 397 -6.25 27.96 31.75
CA LYS A 397 -5.05 28.47 31.07
C LYS A 397 -5.11 28.33 29.55
N LEU A 398 -5.67 27.22 29.06
CA LEU A 398 -5.89 26.99 27.64
C LEU A 398 -6.90 27.98 27.05
N SER A 399 -8.01 28.24 27.77
CA SER A 399 -9.02 29.24 27.37
C SER A 399 -8.49 30.68 27.30
N LYS A 400 -7.39 31.01 27.99
CA LYS A 400 -6.75 32.33 27.93
C LYS A 400 -5.70 32.48 26.83
N LYS A 401 -5.27 31.36 26.23
CA LYS A 401 -4.23 31.33 25.19
C LYS A 401 -4.79 31.21 23.77
N LEU A 402 -6.03 30.73 23.64
CA LEU A 402 -6.86 30.85 22.44
C LEU A 402 -7.50 32.24 22.41
#